data_AF-A0A842SE90-F1
#
_entry.id   AF-A0A842SE90-F1
#
_cell.length_a   1.000
_cell.length_b   1.000
_cell.length_c   1.000
_cell.angle_alpha   90.00
_cell.angle_beta   90.00
_cell.angle_gamma   90.00
#
_symmetry.space_group_name_H-M   'P 1'
#
loop_
_entity.id
_entity.type
_entity.pdbx_description
1 polymer ?
#
loop_
_entity_poly.entity_id
_entity_poly.type
_entity_poly.pdbx_seq_one_letter_code
_entity_poly.pdbx_strand_id
1 'polypeptide(L)'
;MSIPSEDVILNALNHEIRRNILKLLRKKVMTYTNLLDHFAISSGKLNYHLKLLGGFIVKDEDGIYNITELGINALKILDDFINLISDEEQPLLKKAYLSQIGENKSFLHIRYVGGIYIKLFLQVH
;
A
#
# COMPACT_ATOMS: atom_id res chain seq x y z
N MET A 1 -17.72 19.79 -7.50
CA MET A 1 -16.72 19.58 -6.42
C MET A 1 -15.47 19.01 -7.09
N SER A 2 -14.30 19.64 -6.93
CA SER A 2 -13.05 19.06 -7.44
C SER A 2 -12.70 17.84 -6.59
N ILE A 3 -12.29 16.75 -7.24
CA ILE A 3 -11.83 15.55 -6.53
C ILE A 3 -10.45 15.91 -5.94
N PRO A 4 -10.20 15.73 -4.63
CA PRO A 4 -8.90 16.01 -4.04
C PRO A 4 -7.90 14.94 -4.49
N SER A 5 -7.08 15.28 -5.47
CA SER A 5 -6.16 14.33 -6.12
C SER A 5 -5.11 13.76 -5.16
N GLU A 6 -4.67 14.58 -4.23
CA GLU A 6 -3.69 14.30 -3.19
C GLU A 6 -4.21 13.20 -2.26
N ASP A 7 -5.44 13.36 -1.74
CA ASP A 7 -6.07 12.37 -0.87
C ASP A 7 -6.29 11.04 -1.59
N VAL A 8 -6.67 11.09 -2.87
CA VAL A 8 -6.87 9.88 -3.70
C VAL A 8 -5.57 9.10 -3.82
N ILE A 9 -4.47 9.77 -4.15
CA ILE A 9 -3.15 9.13 -4.30
C ILE A 9 -2.63 8.63 -2.94
N LEU A 10 -2.66 9.47 -1.90
CA LEU A 10 -2.17 9.11 -0.58
C LEU A 10 -2.94 7.91 -0.01
N ASN A 11 -4.27 7.87 -0.14
CA ASN A 11 -5.07 6.73 0.31
C ASN A 11 -4.71 5.43 -0.44
N ALA A 12 -4.53 5.50 -1.76
CA ALA A 12 -4.12 4.33 -2.54
C ALA A 12 -2.75 3.80 -2.10
N LEU A 13 -1.77 4.68 -1.87
CA LEU A 13 -0.39 4.31 -1.58
C LEU A 13 -0.11 4.06 -0.08
N ASN A 14 -1.00 4.41 0.83
CA ASN A 14 -0.77 4.28 2.28
C ASN A 14 -0.55 2.83 2.77
N HIS A 15 -1.00 1.81 2.03
CA HIS A 15 -0.85 0.40 2.43
C HIS A 15 0.14 -0.36 1.55
N GLU A 16 1.02 -1.15 2.18
CA GLU A 16 2.08 -1.90 1.49
C GLU A 16 1.56 -2.87 0.42
N ILE A 17 0.51 -3.65 0.73
CA ILE A 17 -0.11 -4.58 -0.23
C ILE A 17 -0.60 -3.84 -1.48
N ARG A 18 -1.19 -2.64 -1.34
CA ARG A 18 -1.66 -1.85 -2.49
C ARG A 18 -0.49 -1.37 -3.34
N ARG A 19 0.59 -0.87 -2.73
CA ARG A 19 1.82 -0.50 -3.45
C ARG A 19 2.41 -1.71 -4.18
N ASN A 20 2.43 -2.88 -3.55
CA ASN A 20 2.98 -4.08 -4.14
C ASN A 20 2.10 -4.63 -5.28
N ILE A 21 0.78 -4.56 -5.17
CA ILE A 21 -0.15 -4.87 -6.28
C ILE A 21 0.15 -3.98 -7.48
N LEU A 22 0.22 -2.65 -7.29
CA LEU A 22 0.53 -1.72 -8.37
C LEU A 22 1.91 -2.03 -8.99
N LYS A 23 2.95 -2.25 -8.17
CA LYS A 23 4.30 -2.59 -8.66
C LYS A 23 4.33 -3.90 -9.46
N LEU A 24 3.51 -4.88 -9.08
CA LEU A 24 3.38 -6.15 -9.78
C LEU A 24 2.64 -5.97 -11.12
N LEU A 25 1.52 -5.26 -11.11
CA LEU A 25 0.71 -4.99 -12.31
C LEU A 25 1.42 -4.08 -13.32
N ARG A 26 2.32 -3.19 -12.86
CA ARG A 26 3.23 -2.42 -13.73
C ARG A 26 4.16 -3.32 -14.55
N LYS A 27 4.47 -4.53 -14.07
CA LYS A 27 5.38 -5.47 -14.75
C LYS A 27 4.65 -6.47 -15.64
N LYS A 28 3.46 -6.90 -15.21
CA LYS A 28 2.65 -7.90 -15.92
C LYS A 28 1.21 -7.89 -15.45
N VAL A 29 0.31 -8.28 -16.34
CA VAL A 29 -1.09 -8.54 -15.99
C VAL A 29 -1.23 -9.79 -15.13
N MET A 30 -2.25 -9.84 -14.26
CA MET A 30 -2.46 -10.95 -13.31
C MET A 30 -3.94 -11.28 -13.17
N THR A 31 -4.30 -12.57 -13.06
CA THR A 31 -5.66 -12.96 -12.65
C THR A 31 -5.86 -12.75 -11.14
N TYR A 32 -7.12 -12.78 -10.69
CA TYR A 32 -7.44 -12.77 -9.25
C TYR A 32 -6.71 -13.88 -8.48
N THR A 33 -6.72 -15.11 -9.01
CA THR A 33 -6.07 -16.27 -8.37
C THR A 33 -4.56 -16.08 -8.30
N ASN A 34 -3.93 -15.56 -9.36
CA ASN A 34 -2.49 -15.29 -9.32
C ASN A 34 -2.12 -14.22 -8.28
N LEU A 35 -2.97 -13.20 -8.08
CA LEU A 35 -2.78 -12.21 -7.03
C LEU A 35 -2.96 -12.84 -5.64
N LEU A 36 -3.98 -13.66 -5.46
CA LEU A 36 -4.25 -14.35 -4.20
C LEU A 36 -3.07 -15.23 -3.78
N ASP A 37 -2.55 -16.03 -4.71
CA ASP A 37 -1.41 -16.93 -4.51
C ASP A 37 -0.13 -16.12 -4.23
N HIS A 38 0.11 -15.04 -4.97
CA HIS A 38 1.31 -14.21 -4.82
C HIS A 38 1.38 -13.51 -3.46
N PHE A 39 0.26 -12.98 -2.97
CA PHE A 39 0.23 -12.21 -1.73
C PHE A 39 -0.06 -13.06 -0.48
N ALA A 40 -0.48 -14.32 -0.64
CA ALA A 40 -0.81 -15.23 0.45
C ALA A 40 -1.75 -14.62 1.51
N ILE A 41 -2.75 -13.84 1.05
CA ILE A 41 -3.76 -13.21 1.90
C ILE A 41 -5.14 -13.83 1.66
N SER A 42 -6.08 -13.62 2.58
CA SER A 42 -7.45 -14.08 2.38
C SER A 42 -8.12 -13.36 1.21
N SER A 43 -9.07 -14.03 0.57
CA SER A 43 -9.87 -13.47 -0.51
C SER A 43 -10.57 -12.16 -0.11
N GLY A 44 -11.11 -12.09 1.11
CA GLY A 44 -11.70 -10.85 1.65
C GLY A 44 -10.71 -9.69 1.74
N LYS A 45 -9.46 -9.95 2.16
CA LYS A 45 -8.41 -8.93 2.23
C LYS A 45 -7.99 -8.47 0.83
N LEU A 46 -7.82 -9.40 -0.11
CA LEU A 46 -7.47 -9.04 -1.49
C LEU A 46 -8.57 -8.18 -2.13
N ASN A 47 -9.84 -8.59 -2.00
CA ASN A 47 -10.99 -7.82 -2.49
C ASN A 47 -11.03 -6.40 -1.90
N TYR A 48 -10.76 -6.26 -0.60
CA TYR A 48 -10.68 -4.94 0.04
C TYR A 48 -9.59 -4.05 -0.59
N HIS A 49 -8.39 -4.59 -0.81
CA HIS A 49 -7.30 -3.82 -1.44
C HIS A 49 -7.60 -3.47 -2.90
N LEU A 50 -8.14 -4.41 -3.68
CA LEU A 50 -8.49 -4.17 -5.09
C LEU A 50 -9.61 -3.12 -5.22
N LYS A 51 -10.60 -3.14 -4.32
CA LYS A 51 -11.66 -2.12 -4.28
C LYS A 51 -11.08 -0.71 -4.07
N LEU A 52 -10.13 -0.58 -3.14
CA LEU A 52 -9.47 0.71 -2.86
C LEU A 52 -8.49 1.14 -3.95
N LEU A 53 -8.14 0.24 -4.88
CA LEU A 53 -7.32 0.54 -6.06
C LEU A 53 -8.17 0.84 -7.31
N GLY A 54 -9.51 0.91 -7.20
CA GLY A 54 -10.37 1.27 -8.32
C GLY A 54 -9.91 2.56 -9.01
N GLY A 55 -9.78 2.52 -10.33
CA GLY A 55 -9.24 3.62 -11.14
C GLY A 55 -7.71 3.61 -11.32
N PHE A 56 -6.96 3.07 -10.36
CA PHE A 56 -5.51 2.80 -10.50
C PHE A 56 -5.23 1.46 -11.19
N ILE A 57 -6.21 0.57 -11.15
CA ILE A 57 -6.21 -0.72 -11.84
C ILE A 57 -7.54 -0.88 -12.60
N VAL A 58 -7.52 -1.70 -13.63
CA VAL A 58 -8.70 -2.17 -14.37
C VAL A 58 -8.76 -3.69 -14.31
N LYS A 59 -9.97 -4.22 -14.41
CA LYS A 59 -10.25 -5.65 -14.57
C LYS A 59 -11.01 -5.80 -15.88
N ASP A 60 -10.52 -6.65 -16.77
CA ASP A 60 -11.22 -6.95 -18.02
C ASP A 60 -12.30 -8.03 -17.84
N GLU A 61 -12.96 -8.40 -18.94
CA GLU A 61 -14.05 -9.38 -18.99
C GLU A 61 -13.56 -10.79 -18.61
N ASP A 62 -12.30 -11.12 -18.91
CA ASP A 62 -11.66 -12.39 -18.55
C ASP A 62 -11.20 -12.43 -17.08
N GLY A 63 -11.36 -11.31 -16.36
CA GLY A 63 -10.98 -11.17 -14.97
C GLY A 63 -9.49 -11.00 -14.74
N ILE A 64 -8.78 -10.54 -15.77
CA ILE A 64 -7.37 -10.17 -15.71
C ILE A 64 -7.28 -8.71 -15.24
N TYR A 65 -6.40 -8.49 -14.26
CA TYR A 65 -6.10 -7.18 -13.73
C TYR A 65 -4.90 -6.57 -14.45
N ASN A 66 -5.02 -5.28 -14.79
CA ASN A 66 -3.96 -4.47 -15.36
C ASN A 66 -3.87 -3.12 -14.63
N ILE A 67 -2.69 -2.50 -14.66
CA ILE A 67 -2.50 -1.15 -14.13
C ILE A 67 -3.02 -0.10 -15.13
N THR A 68 -3.53 1.02 -14.64
CA THR A 68 -3.88 2.18 -15.48
C THR A 68 -2.75 3.20 -15.50
N GLU A 69 -2.83 4.19 -16.40
CA GLU A 69 -1.95 5.36 -16.38
C GLU A 69 -1.97 6.11 -15.04
N LEU A 70 -3.14 6.20 -14.39
CA LEU A 70 -3.25 6.77 -13.05
C LEU A 70 -2.46 5.95 -12.02
N GLY A 71 -2.51 4.62 -12.11
CA GLY A 71 -1.71 3.70 -11.29
C GLY A 71 -0.21 3.86 -11.51
N ILE A 72 0.22 4.02 -12.76
CA ILE A 72 1.63 4.24 -13.12
C ILE A 72 2.11 5.57 -12.55
N ASN A 73 1.35 6.65 -12.74
CA ASN A 73 1.68 7.98 -12.22
C ASN A 73 1.75 8.01 -10.69
N ALA A 74 0.85 7.30 -10.01
CA ALA A 74 0.89 7.18 -8.55
C ALA A 74 2.18 6.49 -8.07
N LEU A 75 2.63 5.43 -8.75
CA LEU A 75 3.91 4.80 -8.43
C LEU A 75 5.11 5.70 -8.71
N LYS A 76 5.05 6.49 -9.80
CA LYS A 76 6.11 7.43 -10.15
C LYS A 76 6.34 8.45 -9.04
N ILE A 77 5.28 9.02 -8.46
CA ILE A 77 5.38 9.96 -7.33
C ILE A 77 6.13 9.32 -6.15
N LEU A 78 5.84 8.05 -5.85
CA LEU A 78 6.52 7.33 -4.77
C LEU A 78 8.00 7.07 -5.11
N ASP A 79 8.28 6.61 -6.33
CA ASP A 79 9.64 6.33 -6.78
C ASP A 79 10.49 7.62 -6.79
N ASP A 80 9.93 8.72 -7.30
CA ASP A 80 10.56 10.05 -7.31
C ASP A 80 10.82 10.55 -5.89
N PHE A 81 9.85 10.42 -4.97
CA PHE A 81 10.05 10.80 -3.57
C PHE A 81 11.19 10.01 -2.91
N ILE A 82 11.24 8.68 -3.11
CA ILE A 82 12.31 7.84 -2.54
C ILE A 82 13.68 8.24 -3.09
N ASN A 83 13.76 8.59 -4.38
CA ASN A 83 15.02 8.98 -5.02
C ASN A 83 15.48 10.39 -4.63
N LEU A 84 14.56 11.26 -4.21
CA LEU A 84 14.87 12.62 -3.76
C LEU A 84 15.46 12.66 -2.34
N ILE A 85 15.10 11.69 -1.49
CA ILE A 85 15.59 11.66 -0.10
C ILE A 85 17.09 11.42 -0.08
N SER A 86 17.82 12.45 0.32
CA SER A 86 19.26 12.39 0.53
C SER A 86 19.63 11.72 1.87
N ASP A 87 20.89 11.31 2.00
CA ASP A 87 21.42 10.80 3.27
C ASP A 87 21.31 11.83 4.41
N GLU A 88 21.38 13.12 4.08
CA GLU A 88 21.23 14.24 5.02
C GLU A 88 19.80 14.35 5.59
N GLU A 89 18.79 13.90 4.84
CA GLU A 89 17.38 13.94 5.24
C GLU A 89 16.94 12.70 6.03
N GLN A 90 17.74 11.62 6.06
CA GLN A 90 17.42 10.40 6.80
C GLN A 90 17.12 10.63 8.30
N PRO A 91 17.86 11.48 9.04
CA PRO A 91 17.51 11.81 10.41
C PRO A 91 16.15 12.52 10.54
N LEU A 92 15.78 13.36 9.57
CA LEU A 92 14.49 14.05 9.54
C LEU A 92 13.35 13.07 9.25
N LEU A 93 13.54 12.16 8.29
CA LEU A 93 12.60 11.08 8.01
C LEU A 93 12.36 10.20 9.24
N LYS A 94 13.43 9.82 9.96
CA LYS A 94 13.32 9.07 11.22
C LYS A 94 12.55 9.85 12.28
N LYS A 95 12.80 11.15 12.43
CA LYS A 95 12.07 12.00 13.37
C LYS A 95 10.57 12.05 13.02
N ALA A 96 10.22 12.24 11.75
CA ALA A 96 8.83 12.24 11.27
C ALA A 96 8.13 10.90 11.48
N TYR A 97 8.81 9.79 11.23
CA TYR A 97 8.28 8.45 11.50
C TYR A 97 7.98 8.27 13.00
N LEU A 98 8.93 8.64 13.88
CA LEU A 98 8.75 8.51 15.33
C LEU A 98 7.61 9.38 15.87
N SER A 99 7.35 10.56 15.31
CA SER A 99 6.20 11.39 15.71
C SER A 99 4.87 10.79 15.25
N GLN A 100 4.83 10.18 14.06
CA GLN A 100 3.60 9.61 13.50
C GLN A 100 3.16 8.33 14.22
N ILE A 101 4.10 7.46 14.63
CA ILE A 101 3.77 6.22 15.35
C ILE A 101 3.20 6.49 16.76
N GLY A 102 3.57 7.62 17.38
CA GLY A 102 3.09 8.00 18.70
C GLY A 102 1.64 8.48 18.71
N GLU A 103 1.18 9.09 17.62
CA GLU A 103 -0.17 9.64 17.51
C GLU A 103 -1.16 8.72 16.76
N ASN A 104 -0.67 7.82 15.91
CA ASN A 104 -1.53 7.17 14.93
C ASN A 104 -1.38 5.64 14.91
N LYS A 105 -2.35 4.96 15.53
CA LYS A 105 -2.48 3.49 15.49
C LYS A 105 -2.75 2.94 14.08
N SER A 106 -3.05 3.77 13.07
CA SER A 106 -3.31 3.35 11.69
C SER A 106 -2.02 2.97 10.93
N PHE A 107 -0.89 3.61 11.26
CA PHE A 107 0.41 3.29 10.65
C PHE A 107 1.01 1.95 11.14
N LEU A 108 0.40 1.31 12.15
CA LEU A 108 0.88 0.07 12.79
C LEU A 108 0.89 -1.16 11.87
N HIS A 109 0.33 -1.11 10.66
CA HIS A 109 0.38 -2.26 9.77
C HIS A 109 1.73 -2.45 9.05
N ILE A 110 2.67 -1.50 9.15
CA ILE A 110 3.99 -1.58 8.49
C ILE A 110 5.09 -1.78 9.54
N ARG A 111 5.09 -2.96 10.17
CA ARG A 111 6.28 -3.69 10.65
C ARG A 111 5.87 -5.08 11.14
N TYR A 112 5.24 -5.84 10.25
CA TYR A 112 5.25 -7.29 10.33
C TYR A 112 6.64 -7.79 9.83
N VAL A 113 7.69 -7.53 10.61
CA VAL A 113 9.03 -8.09 10.35
C VAL A 113 9.59 -8.60 11.66
N GLY A 114 9.71 -9.92 11.75
CA GLY A 114 10.35 -10.65 12.84
C GLY A 114 9.37 -11.57 13.57
N GLY A 115 9.08 -12.73 12.97
CA GLY A 115 8.24 -13.75 13.60
C GLY A 115 8.77 -14.14 14.97
N ILE A 116 7.97 -13.88 16.02
CA ILE A 116 7.82 -14.62 17.28
C ILE A 116 6.65 -13.95 18.02
N TYR A 117 5.61 -14.73 18.33
CA TYR A 117 4.52 -14.32 19.22
C TYR A 117 4.99 -14.36 20.67
N ILE A 118 4.79 -13.28 21.44
CA ILE A 118 4.54 -13.39 22.88
C ILE A 118 3.35 -12.49 23.30
N LYS A 119 2.41 -13.19 23.92
CA LYS A 119 1.13 -12.87 24.58
C LYS A 119 1.00 -11.57 25.40
N LEU A 120 -0.27 -11.11 25.42
CA LEU A 120 -1.07 -10.54 26.53
C LEU A 120 -0.72 -9.14 27.05
N PHE A 121 -1.68 -8.22 26.92
CA PHE A 121 -2.39 -7.70 28.11
C PHE A 121 -3.87 -7.46 27.76
N LEU A 122 -4.72 -8.34 28.29
CA LEU A 122 -6.03 -7.95 28.78
C LEU A 122 -5.77 -7.11 30.04
N GLN A 123 -6.24 -5.88 30.08
CA GLN A 123 -6.96 -5.43 31.27
C GLN A 123 -7.95 -4.35 30.88
N VAL A 124 -9.20 -4.78 30.79
CA VAL A 124 -10.35 -3.94 31.09
C VAL A 124 -10.31 -3.72 32.60
N HIS A 125 -10.09 -2.48 33.02
CA HIS A 125 -10.81 -1.81 34.10
C HIS A 125 -10.70 -0.30 33.89
#